data_AF-A0A7S9Z0Y1-F1
#
_entry.id   AF-A0A7S9Z0Y1-F1
#
_cell.length_a   1.000
_cell.length_b   1.000
_cell.length_c   1.000
_cell.angle_alpha   90.00
_cell.angle_beta   90.00
_cell.angle_gamma   90.00
#
_symmetry.space_group_name_H-M   'P 1'
#
loop_
_entity.id
_entity.type
_entity.pdbx_description
1 polymer ?
#
loop_
_entity_poly.entity_id
_entity_poly.type
_entity_poly.pdbx_seq_one_letter_code
_entity_poly.pdbx_strand_id
1 'polypeptide(L)' 'MVNFMETVSFKKTDESLGEIFGISYNTWRKIARREPVRYSLANRLEHRISMMRGSGDAPPKGLTSSN' A
#
# COMPACT_ATOMS: atom_id res chain seq x y z
N MET A 1 8.42 -2.52 -3.99
CA MET A 1 7.26 -2.44 -3.06
C MET A 1 7.44 -3.35 -1.84
N VAL A 2 7.63 -4.66 -2.02
CA VAL A 2 7.71 -5.66 -0.93
C VAL A 2 8.74 -5.33 0.15
N ASN A 3 9.99 -5.03 -0.23
CA ASN A 3 11.05 -4.74 0.74
C ASN A 3 10.72 -3.58 1.68
N PHE A 4 10.04 -2.53 1.20
CA PHE A 4 9.62 -1.41 2.05
C PHE A 4 8.52 -1.84 3.04
N MET A 5 7.57 -2.65 2.59
CA MET A 5 6.51 -3.16 3.46
C MET A 5 7.06 -4.08 4.55
N GLU A 6 8.10 -4.86 4.25
CA GLU A 6 8.79 -5.67 5.24
C GLU A 6 9.59 -4.85 6.25
N THR A 7 10.16 -3.71 5.86
CA THR A 7 10.88 -2.82 6.77
C THR A 7 9.94 -2.08 7.72
N VAL A 8 8.77 -1.65 7.24
CA VAL A 8 7.83 -0.84 8.04
C VAL A 8 6.90 -1.72 8.91
N SER A 9 6.60 -2.95 8.49
CA SER A 9 5.75 -3.86 9.25
C SER A 9 6.60 -4.72 10.21
N PHE A 10 6.82 -4.21 11.43
CA PHE A 10 7.60 -4.92 12.46
C PHE A 10 6.98 -6.27 12.85
N LYS A 11 5.65 -6.38 12.78
CA LYS A 11 4.89 -7.63 12.86
C LYS A 11 4.08 -7.77 11.58
N LYS A 12 4.24 -8.89 10.87
CA LYS A 12 3.49 -9.22 9.63
C LYS A 12 2.08 -9.73 9.96
N THR A 13 1.40 -9.10 10.91
CA THR A 13 0.03 -9.48 11.28
C THR A 13 -0.99 -8.73 10.43
N ASP A 14 -2.19 -9.29 10.32
CA ASP A 14 -3.27 -8.69 9.52
C ASP A 14 -3.63 -7.30 10.03
N GLU A 15 -3.60 -7.09 11.35
CA GLU A 15 -3.92 -5.82 12.00
C GLU A 15 -2.90 -4.74 11.64
N SER A 16 -1.59 -5.04 11.73
CA SER A 16 -0.54 -4.08 11.38
C SER A 16 -0.52 -3.76 9.88
N LEU A 17 -0.77 -4.76 9.02
CA LEU A 17 -0.87 -4.55 7.57
C LEU A 17 -2.12 -3.74 7.21
N GLY A 18 -3.24 -3.99 7.89
CA GLY A 18 -4.48 -3.25 7.75
C GLY A 18 -4.32 -1.79 8.19
N GLU A 19 -3.70 -1.56 9.34
CA GLU A 19 -3.49 -0.23 9.91
C GLU A 19 -2.54 0.61 9.03
N ILE A 20 -1.39 0.05 8.63
CA ILE A 20 -0.35 0.79 7.91
C ILE A 20 -0.67 0.93 6.43
N PHE A 21 -1.16 -0.14 5.78
CA PHE A 21 -1.31 -0.21 4.33
C PHE A 21 -2.77 -0.33 3.85
N GLY A 22 -3.72 -0.63 4.74
CA GLY A 22 -5.12 -0.86 4.37
C GLY A 22 -5.33 -2.17 3.61
N ILE A 23 -4.48 -3.18 3.85
CA ILE A 23 -4.57 -4.48 3.18
C ILE A 23 -4.55 -5.63 4.18
N SER A 24 -5.17 -6.74 3.79
CA SER A 24 -5.08 -7.99 4.54
C SER A 24 -3.76 -8.72 4.29
N TYR A 25 -3.41 -9.62 5.20
CA TYR A 25 -2.28 -10.53 5.11
C TYR A 25 -2.33 -11.37 3.82
N ASN A 26 -3.52 -11.80 3.39
CA ASN A 26 -3.68 -12.53 2.14
C ASN A 26 -3.23 -11.73 0.92
N THR A 27 -3.51 -10.42 0.91
CA THR A 27 -3.07 -9.51 -0.16
C THR A 27 -1.56 -9.33 -0.12
N TRP A 28 -0.99 -9.10 1.07
CA TRP A 28 0.46 -9.01 1.24
C TRP A 28 1.16 -10.28 0.78
N ARG A 29 0.63 -11.46 1.14
CA ARG A 29 1.18 -12.76 0.72
C ARG A 29 1.19 -12.91 -0.80
N LYS A 30 0.12 -12.50 -1.49
CA LYS A 30 0.07 -12.52 -2.97
C LYS A 30 1.16 -11.64 -3.58
N ILE A 31 1.29 -10.42 -3.07
CA ILE A 31 2.32 -9.46 -3.50
C ILE A 31 3.73 -10.02 -3.25
N ALA A 32 3.97 -10.61 -2.08
CA ALA A 32 5.25 -11.24 -1.74
C ALA A 32 5.59 -12.42 -2.66
N ARG A 33 4.57 -13.18 -3.10
CA ARG A 33 4.70 -14.28 -4.06
C ARG A 33 4.75 -13.82 -5.52
N ARG A 34 4.76 -12.50 -5.78
CA ARG A 34 4.68 -11.90 -7.12
C ARG A 34 3.43 -12.30 -7.91
N GLU A 35 2.35 -12.64 -7.20
CA GLU A 35 1.06 -12.91 -7.83
C GLU A 35 0.38 -11.58 -8.22
N PRO A 36 -0.35 -11.55 -9.35
CA PRO A 36 -1.06 -10.35 -9.78
C PRO A 36 -2.17 -10.00 -8.79
N VAL A 37 -2.27 -8.72 -8.45
CA VAL A 37 -3.38 -8.14 -7.68
C VAL A 37 -4.20 -7.22 -8.57
N ARG A 38 -5.43 -6.89 -8.13
CA ARG A 38 -6.30 -5.96 -8.87
C ARG A 38 -5.59 -4.61 -9.05
N TYR A 39 -5.68 -4.04 -10.25
CA TYR A 39 -5.05 -2.76 -10.58
C TYR A 39 -5.39 -1.64 -9.57
N SER A 40 -6.66 -1.50 -9.19
CA SER A 40 -7.09 -0.51 -8.20
C SER A 40 -6.44 -0.68 -6.82
N LEU A 41 -6.11 -1.92 -6.44
CA LEU A 41 -5.43 -2.22 -5.18
C LEU A 41 -3.95 -1.87 -5.26
N ALA A 42 -3.29 -2.22 -6.37
CA ALA A 42 -1.91 -1.84 -6.63
C ALA A 42 -1.75 -0.31 -6.60
N ASN A 43 -2.59 0.42 -7.32
CA ASN A 43 -2.55 1.87 -7.38
C ASN A 43 -2.71 2.54 -6.00
N ARG A 44 -3.64 2.05 -5.17
CA ARG A 44 -3.82 2.56 -3.79
C ARG A 44 -2.59 2.30 -2.92
N LEU A 45 -2.00 1.11 -3.04
CA LEU A 45 -0.81 0.73 -2.28
C LEU A 45 0.41 1.56 -2.68
N GLU A 46 0.62 1.77 -3.97
CA GLU A 46 1.71 2.60 -4.48
C GLU A 46 1.57 4.04 -4.01
N HIS A 47 0.38 4.62 -4.10
CA HIS A 47 0.11 5.98 -3.61
C HIS A 47 0.38 6.11 -2.11
N ARG A 48 -0.08 5.14 -1.30
CA ARG A 48 0.12 5.14 0.15
C ARG A 48 1.59 4.97 0.52
N ILE A 49 2.32 4.08 -0.16
CA ILE A 49 3.76 3.91 0.03
C ILE A 49 4.53 5.17 -0.39
N SER A 50 4.10 5.84 -1.48
CA SER A 50 4.66 7.11 -1.90
C SER A 50 4.47 8.19 -0.84
N MET A 51 3.28 8.30 -0.25
CA MET A 51 2.99 9.23 0.86
C MET A 51 3.86 8.94 2.09
N MET A 52 4.04 7.66 2.46
CA MET A 52 4.89 7.28 3.60
C MET A 52 6.38 7.51 3.35
N ARG A 53 6.83 7.40 2.10
CA ARG A 53 8.21 7.73 1.69
C ARG A 53 8.44 9.23 1.58
N GLY A 54 7.38 9.99 1.31
CA GLY A 54 7.41 11.40 0.93
C GLY A 54 6.84 12.33 2.00
N SER A 55 7.33 12.27 3.23
CA SER A 55 7.28 13.42 4.16
C SER A 55 8.14 14.59 3.60
N GLY A 56 7.84 15.04 2.38
CA GLY A 56 8.67 15.94 1.58
C GLY A 56 8.11 16.37 0.23
N ASP A 57 6.96 15.88 -0.26
CA ASP A 57 6.29 16.55 -1.39
C ASP A 57 4.77 16.32 -1.39
N ALA A 58 4.03 17.38 -1.71
CA ALA A 58 2.60 17.56 -1.46
C ALA A 58 1.71 16.58 -2.27
N PRO A 59 0.46 16.31 -1.83
CA PRO A 59 -0.45 15.44 -2.55
C PRO A 59 -0.83 16.03 -3.92
N PRO A 60 -0.98 15.22 -4.99
CA PRO A 60 -1.70 15.68 -6.16
C PRO A 60 -3.16 15.93 -5.76
N LYS A 61 -3.52 17.22 -5.67
CA LYS A 61 -4.91 17.66 -5.72
C LYS A 61 -5.52 17.15 -7.02
N GLY A 62 -6.53 16.29 -6.92
CA GLY A 62 -7.39 15.97 -8.06
C GLY A 62 -7.63 14.48 -8.27
N LEU A 63 -8.52 13.91 -7.46
CA LEU A 63 -9.50 12.97 -8.01
C LEU A 63 -10.89 13.57 -7.74
N THR A 64 -11.21 14.63 -8.48
CA THR A 64 -12.61 15.01 -8.71
C THR A 64 -13.13 14.12 -9.84
N SER A 65 -14.03 13.21 -9.51
CA SER A 65 -15.00 12.63 -10.43
C SER A 65 -16.23 12.47 -9.54
N SER A 66 -17.20 13.39 -9.50
CA SER A 66 -18.13 13.74 -10.58
C SER A 66 -18.45 12.50 -11.42
N ASN A 67 -19.41 11.72 -10.94
CA ASN A 67 -20.70 11.53 -11.61
C ASN A 67 -21.73 10.99 -10.62
#